data_AF-A0A1Q9RT70-F1
#
_entry.id   AF-A0A1Q9RT70-F1
#
_cell.length_a   1.000
_cell.length_b   1.000
_cell.length_c   1.000
_cell.angle_alpha   90.00
_cell.angle_beta   90.00
_cell.angle_gamma   90.00
#
_symmetry.space_group_name_H-M   'P 1'
#
loop_
_entity.id
_entity.type
_entity.pdbx_description
1 polymer ?
#
loop_
_entity_poly.entity_id
_entity_poly.type
_entity_poly.pdbx_seq_one_letter_code
_entity_poly.pdbx_strand_id
1 'polypeptide(L)'
;MTRLERSSLRTTTPGRAIRLSSNPTSAVPSSSCSITSAECDTRACACPAPGGPEDWAAWWRAVDEAPELAELVHARNGGFAHDVADRPTVHDHLSFLREAGFAEAGVVWQAGADRVLLGIR
;
A
#
# COMPACT_ATOMS: atom_id res chain seq x y z
N MET A 1 21.82 3.89 43.73
CA MET A 1 22.05 5.08 42.89
C MET A 1 23.08 4.72 41.83
N THR A 2 22.60 4.61 40.58
CA THR A 2 23.27 4.89 39.29
C THR A 2 24.68 4.32 39.04
N ARG A 3 24.84 3.48 38.00
CA ARG A 3 25.28 3.93 36.65
C ARG A 3 25.84 2.79 35.77
N LEU A 4 25.21 2.65 34.59
CA LEU A 4 25.64 2.11 33.29
C LEU A 4 26.50 0.84 33.22
N GLU A 5 25.83 -0.28 32.91
CA GLU A 5 26.43 -1.44 32.25
C GLU A 5 26.41 -1.23 30.72
N ARG A 6 27.62 -1.26 30.16
CA ARG A 6 28.06 -2.07 29.00
C ARG A 6 27.31 -1.94 27.67
N SER A 7 28.02 -1.29 26.74
CA SER A 7 27.85 -1.39 25.29
C SER A 7 27.80 -2.85 24.82
N SER A 8 26.75 -3.23 24.08
CA SER A 8 26.80 -4.34 23.14
C SER A 8 25.98 -3.96 21.92
N LEU A 9 26.70 -3.52 20.90
CA LEU A 9 26.23 -3.39 19.53
C LEU A 9 25.68 -4.75 19.08
N ARG A 10 24.36 -4.87 18.93
CA ARG A 10 23.75 -5.95 18.16
C ARG A 10 23.39 -5.40 16.79
N THR A 11 24.31 -5.56 15.86
CA THR A 11 24.06 -5.52 14.42
C THR A 11 23.02 -6.61 14.11
N THR A 12 21.79 -6.22 13.79
CA THR A 12 20.80 -7.13 13.21
C THR A 12 20.42 -6.55 11.85
N THR A 13 20.81 -7.28 10.80
CA THR A 13 20.37 -7.32 9.40
C THR A 13 19.51 -6.17 8.88
N PRO A 14 19.83 -5.57 7.72
CA PRO A 14 18.96 -4.57 7.11
C PRO A 14 17.62 -5.21 6.75
N GLY A 15 16.60 -4.90 7.56
CA GLY A 15 15.22 -5.11 7.21
C GLY A 15 14.91 -4.28 5.97
N ARG A 16 14.75 -4.95 4.84
CA ARG A 16 14.32 -4.39 3.56
C ARG A 16 13.02 -3.60 3.80
N ALA A 17 13.11 -2.26 3.84
CA ALA A 17 11.93 -1.42 3.77
C ALA A 17 11.31 -1.61 2.37
N ILE A 18 10.17 -2.27 2.30
CA ILE A 18 9.37 -2.30 1.07
C ILE A 18 8.74 -0.92 0.94
N ARG A 19 9.31 -0.09 0.07
CA ARG A 19 8.62 1.11 -0.40
C ARG A 19 7.50 0.63 -1.32
N LEU A 20 6.26 0.61 -0.82
CA LEU A 20 5.09 0.57 -1.69
C LEU A 20 5.06 1.90 -2.44
N SER A 21 5.57 1.90 -3.68
CA SER A 21 5.46 3.07 -4.56
C SER A 21 3.99 3.20 -4.96
N SER A 22 3.35 4.30 -4.59
CA SER A 22 2.04 4.70 -5.07
C SER A 22 2.06 5.26 -6.51
N ASN A 23 3.14 5.05 -7.27
CA ASN A 23 3.29 5.52 -8.64
C ASN A 23 3.61 4.34 -9.59
N PRO A 24 2.64 3.79 -10.32
CA PRO A 24 2.85 2.71 -11.28
C PRO A 24 3.24 3.29 -12.65
N THR A 25 4.40 3.95 -12.72
CA THR A 25 5.01 4.28 -14.02
C THR A 25 6.36 3.60 -14.13
N SER A 26 6.34 2.28 -14.20
CA SER A 26 7.39 1.54 -14.91
C SER A 26 6.71 0.49 -15.77
N ALA A 27 6.70 0.73 -17.08
CA ALA A 27 6.28 -0.25 -18.06
C ALA A 27 7.11 -1.53 -17.89
N VAL A 28 6.45 -2.64 -17.57
CA VAL A 28 7.07 -3.97 -17.61
C VAL A 28 6.80 -4.53 -19.00
N PRO A 29 7.83 -4.90 -19.80
CA PRO A 29 7.61 -5.44 -21.12
C PRO A 29 6.89 -6.79 -21.03
N SER A 30 5.79 -6.93 -21.77
CA SER A 30 5.03 -8.17 -21.90
C SER A 30 5.79 -9.16 -22.80
N SER A 31 6.61 -10.02 -22.21
CA SER A 31 7.19 -11.16 -22.92
C SER A 31 6.25 -12.36 -22.79
N SER A 32 5.64 -12.80 -23.90
CA SER A 32 4.90 -14.06 -23.96
C SER A 32 5.89 -15.22 -23.79
N CYS A 33 5.88 -15.88 -22.63
CA CYS A 33 6.76 -17.01 -22.37
C CYS A 33 6.04 -18.33 -22.72
N SER A 34 6.42 -18.92 -23.86
CA SER A 34 6.09 -20.31 -24.20
C SER A 34 7.29 -21.19 -23.83
N ILE A 35 7.24 -21.87 -22.68
CA ILE A 35 8.27 -22.83 -22.26
C ILE A 35 7.65 -24.21 -22.05
N THR A 36 8.18 -25.20 -22.77
CA THR A 36 8.03 -26.64 -22.50
C THR A 36 8.79 -27.03 -21.24
N SER A 37 8.16 -27.83 -20.38
CA SER A 37 8.45 -28.05 -18.96
C SER A 37 9.83 -28.63 -18.56
N ALA A 38 10.81 -28.78 -19.46
CA ALA A 38 12.05 -29.53 -19.21
C ALA A 38 13.29 -28.67 -18.86
N GLU A 39 13.22 -27.33 -18.96
CA GLU A 39 14.40 -26.44 -18.84
C GLU A 39 14.22 -25.32 -17.79
N CYS A 40 13.56 -25.61 -16.67
CA CYS A 40 13.46 -24.65 -15.57
C CYS A 40 14.43 -25.04 -14.44
N ASP A 41 15.73 -24.83 -14.65
CA ASP A 41 16.69 -24.92 -13.55
C ASP A 41 16.64 -23.64 -12.71
N THR A 42 16.45 -23.89 -11.42
CA THR A 42 16.50 -23.04 -10.24
C THR A 42 17.22 -21.70 -10.41
N ARG A 43 16.48 -20.64 -10.79
CA ARG A 43 16.54 -19.25 -10.22
C ARG A 43 15.85 -18.14 -11.05
N ALA A 44 15.29 -18.39 -12.23
CA ALA A 44 14.87 -17.25 -13.09
C ALA A 44 13.51 -17.33 -13.82
N CYS A 45 12.69 -18.37 -13.64
CA CYS A 45 11.32 -18.35 -14.18
C CYS A 45 10.31 -18.17 -13.05
N ALA A 46 9.94 -16.93 -12.76
CA ALA A 46 8.68 -16.64 -12.08
C ALA A 46 7.62 -16.47 -13.17
N CYS A 47 7.05 -17.57 -13.66
CA CYS A 47 5.74 -17.46 -14.30
C CYS A 47 4.78 -16.97 -13.21
N PRO A 48 4.17 -15.78 -13.35
CA PRO A 48 3.19 -15.35 -12.37
C PRO A 48 2.10 -16.42 -12.29
N ALA A 49 1.78 -16.84 -11.07
CA ALA A 49 0.66 -17.75 -10.87
C ALA A 49 -0.60 -17.14 -11.52
N PRO A 50 -1.53 -17.95 -12.06
CA PRO A 50 -2.86 -17.44 -12.40
C PRO A 50 -3.45 -16.79 -11.13
N GLY A 51 -3.64 -15.47 -11.15
CA GLY A 51 -3.91 -14.65 -9.96
C GLY A 51 -2.70 -13.87 -9.41
N GLY A 52 -1.68 -13.59 -10.23
CA GLY A 52 -0.62 -12.64 -9.91
C GLY A 52 -1.18 -11.26 -9.50
N PRO A 53 -0.34 -10.37 -8.91
CA PRO A 53 -0.80 -9.06 -8.44
C PRO A 53 -1.55 -8.36 -9.56
N GLU A 54 -2.80 -8.01 -9.29
CA GLU A 54 -3.67 -7.34 -10.25
C GLU A 54 -3.01 -6.02 -10.66
N ASP A 55 -2.80 -5.85 -11.96
CA ASP A 55 -2.29 -4.60 -12.49
C ASP A 55 -3.39 -3.54 -12.33
N TRP A 56 -3.15 -2.62 -11.40
CA TRP A 56 -4.07 -1.54 -11.08
C TRP A 56 -4.47 -0.71 -12.31
N ALA A 57 -3.54 -0.52 -13.25
CA ALA A 57 -3.82 0.19 -14.49
C ALA A 57 -4.72 -0.66 -15.42
N ALA A 58 -4.47 -1.96 -15.51
CA ALA A 58 -5.33 -2.89 -16.24
C ALA A 58 -6.75 -2.96 -15.65
N TRP A 59 -6.89 -2.96 -14.32
CA TRP A 59 -8.19 -2.96 -13.66
C TRP A 59 -9.00 -1.69 -14.00
N TRP A 60 -8.39 -0.50 -13.93
CA TRP A 60 -9.07 0.73 -14.32
C TRP A 60 -9.44 0.77 -15.81
N ARG A 61 -8.60 0.24 -16.70
CA ARG A 61 -8.98 0.10 -18.12
C ARG A 61 -10.19 -0.81 -18.31
N ALA A 62 -10.26 -1.92 -17.57
CA ALA A 62 -11.42 -2.80 -17.60
C ALA A 62 -12.69 -2.09 -17.09
N VAL A 63 -12.56 -1.23 -16.08
CA VAL A 63 -13.67 -0.39 -15.59
C VAL A 63 -14.11 0.62 -16.64
N ASP A 64 -13.19 1.24 -17.39
CA ASP A 64 -13.51 2.18 -18.48
C ASP A 64 -14.18 1.47 -19.67
N GLU A 65 -13.88 0.20 -19.90
CA GLU A 65 -14.45 -0.62 -20.98
C GLU A 65 -15.84 -1.19 -20.65
N ALA A 66 -16.26 -1.18 -19.38
CA ALA A 66 -17.53 -1.74 -18.91
C ALA A 66 -18.71 -0.74 -19.11
N PRO A 67 -19.64 -0.98 -20.06
CA PRO A 67 -20.72 -0.03 -20.37
C PRO A 67 -21.66 0.23 -19.19
N GLU A 68 -21.86 -0.76 -18.32
CA GLU A 68 -22.67 -0.66 -17.11
C GLU A 68 -22.08 0.31 -16.06
N LEU A 69 -20.79 0.62 -16.14
CA LEU A 69 -20.11 1.57 -15.25
C LEU A 69 -19.90 2.95 -15.87
N ALA A 70 -20.30 3.15 -17.13
CA ALA A 70 -20.01 4.37 -17.90
C ALA A 70 -20.44 5.66 -17.17
N GLU A 71 -21.62 5.67 -16.55
CA GLU A 71 -22.13 6.81 -15.78
C GLU A 71 -21.27 7.10 -14.54
N LEU A 72 -20.80 6.07 -13.84
CA LEU A 72 -19.94 6.23 -12.66
C LEU A 72 -18.55 6.74 -13.05
N VAL A 73 -18.00 6.25 -14.17
CA VAL A 73 -16.75 6.73 -14.75
C VAL A 73 -16.89 8.19 -15.17
N HIS A 74 -18.00 8.55 -15.83
CA HIS A 74 -18.28 9.93 -16.21
C HIS A 74 -18.36 10.85 -14.98
N ALA A 75 -19.10 10.45 -13.95
CA ALA A 75 -19.22 11.21 -12.70
C ALA A 75 -17.85 11.40 -12.02
N ARG A 76 -17.02 10.35 -11.98
CA ARG A 76 -15.65 10.40 -11.45
C ARG A 76 -14.77 11.39 -12.21
N ASN A 77 -14.84 11.35 -13.55
CA ASN A 77 -14.04 12.21 -14.42
C ASN A 77 -14.52 13.66 -14.43
N GLY A 78 -15.78 13.91 -14.02
CA GLY A 78 -16.35 15.24 -13.82
C GLY A 78 -15.65 16.08 -12.76
N GLY A 79 -14.75 15.47 -11.97
CA GLY A 79 -13.96 16.14 -10.95
C GLY A 79 -14.78 16.38 -9.69
N PHE A 80 -14.33 15.79 -8.59
CA PHE A 80 -14.88 16.11 -7.28
C PHE A 80 -14.10 17.29 -6.70
N ALA A 81 -14.83 18.26 -6.15
CA ALA A 81 -14.21 19.28 -5.30
C ALA A 81 -13.74 18.59 -4.02
N HIS A 82 -12.45 18.27 -3.94
CA HIS A 82 -11.81 17.75 -2.74
C HIS A 82 -11.38 18.91 -1.83
N ASP A 83 -12.33 19.78 -1.48
CA ASP A 83 -12.10 20.83 -0.49
C ASP A 83 -12.48 20.31 0.90
N VAL A 84 -11.47 20.12 1.75
CA VAL A 84 -11.65 19.81 3.15
C VAL A 84 -11.17 21.03 3.94
N ALA A 85 -12.09 21.97 4.16
CA ALA A 85 -11.82 23.23 4.83
C ALA A 85 -11.35 23.07 6.28
N ASP A 86 -11.73 21.96 6.93
CA ASP A 86 -11.33 21.64 8.30
C ASP A 86 -10.80 20.20 8.37
N ARG A 87 -9.53 20.04 8.02
CA ARG A 87 -8.90 18.72 7.97
C ARG A 87 -8.48 18.32 9.39
N PRO A 88 -9.08 17.27 9.99
CA PRO A 88 -8.77 16.92 11.36
C PRO A 88 -7.29 16.53 11.49
N THR A 89 -6.68 16.95 12.59
CA THR A 89 -5.30 16.60 12.91
C THR A 89 -5.19 15.12 13.28
N VAL A 90 -3.96 14.61 13.35
CA VAL A 90 -3.70 13.26 13.88
C VAL A 90 -4.22 13.11 15.31
N HIS A 91 -4.16 14.18 16.10
CA HIS A 91 -4.66 14.18 17.48
C HIS A 91 -6.18 14.04 17.53
N ASP A 92 -6.89 14.70 16.62
CA ASP A 92 -8.35 14.61 16.52
C ASP A 92 -8.78 13.18 16.18
N HIS A 93 -8.13 12.56 15.19
CA HIS A 93 -8.40 11.17 14.83
C HIS A 93 -8.13 10.19 15.98
N LEU A 94 -7.06 10.39 16.76
CA LEU A 94 -6.79 9.58 17.95
C LEU A 94 -7.85 9.77 19.03
N SER A 95 -8.39 10.98 19.17
CA SER A 95 -9.48 11.28 20.11
C SER A 95 -10.77 10.61 19.67
N PHE A 96 -11.12 10.68 18.38
CA PHE A 96 -12.28 9.97 17.83
C PHE A 96 -12.21 8.45 18.03
N LEU A 97 -11.02 7.84 17.87
CA LEU A 97 -10.84 6.42 18.14
C LEU A 97 -11.09 6.10 19.63
N ARG A 98 -10.61 6.93 20.56
CA ARG A 98 -10.87 6.72 21.99
C ARG A 98 -12.35 6.90 22.33
N GLU A 99 -12.99 7.92 21.78
CA GLU A 99 -14.43 8.18 21.95
C GLU A 99 -15.30 7.05 21.36
N ALA A 100 -14.86 6.42 20.27
CA ALA A 100 -15.49 5.23 19.71
C ALA A 100 -15.32 3.96 20.58
N GLY A 101 -14.56 4.04 21.67
CA GLY A 101 -14.38 2.95 22.63
C GLY A 101 -13.31 1.94 22.22
N PHE A 102 -12.30 2.35 21.46
CA PHE A 102 -11.05 1.59 21.36
C PHE A 102 -10.24 1.80 22.64
N ALA A 103 -9.81 0.69 23.27
CA ALA A 103 -9.03 0.70 24.51
C ALA A 103 -7.64 1.32 24.31
N GLU A 104 -7.02 1.05 23.16
CA GLU A 104 -5.75 1.65 22.76
C GLU A 104 -5.87 2.24 21.36
N ALA A 105 -5.27 3.40 21.14
CA ALA A 105 -5.20 4.05 19.82
C ALA A 105 -3.84 4.70 19.62
N GLY A 106 -3.21 4.46 18.47
CA GLY A 106 -1.87 4.96 18.17
C GLY A 106 -1.54 5.02 16.69
N VAL A 107 -0.46 5.73 16.36
CA VAL A 107 0.10 5.79 15.00
C VAL A 107 1.03 4.59 14.81
N VAL A 108 0.74 3.74 13.82
CA VAL A 108 1.54 2.55 13.52
C VAL A 108 2.51 2.75 12.36
N TRP A 109 2.24 3.73 11.50
CA TRP A 109 3.12 4.06 10.38
C TRP A 109 3.04 5.53 10.03
N GLN A 110 4.15 6.08 9.53
CA GLN A 110 4.23 7.46 9.12
C GLN A 110 5.24 7.72 7.99
N ALA A 111 4.85 8.52 7.00
CA ALA A 111 5.77 9.10 6.00
C ALA A 111 5.29 10.50 5.60
N GLY A 112 6.12 11.54 5.82
CA GLY A 112 5.72 12.92 5.51
C GLY A 112 4.45 13.33 6.26
N ALA A 113 3.42 13.72 5.52
CA ALA A 113 2.09 14.07 6.04
C ALA A 113 1.15 12.85 6.19
N ASP A 114 1.55 11.68 5.68
CA ASP A 114 0.76 10.47 5.72
C ASP A 114 0.98 9.71 7.03
N ARG A 115 -0.12 9.22 7.60
CA ARG A 115 -0.18 8.55 8.89
C ARG A 115 -1.21 7.42 8.82
N VAL A 116 -0.86 6.26 9.36
CA VAL A 116 -1.82 5.18 9.60
C VAL A 116 -2.02 5.04 11.10
N LEU A 117 -3.28 5.10 11.52
CA LEU A 117 -3.69 4.95 12.91
C LEU A 117 -4.32 3.56 13.11
N LEU A 118 -4.07 2.96 14.26
CA LEU A 118 -4.67 1.69 14.68
C LEU A 118 -5.38 1.88 16.02
N GLY A 119 -6.61 1.40 16.10
CA GLY A 119 -7.36 1.24 17.35
C GLY A 119 -7.48 -0.24 17.70
N ILE A 120 -7.26 -0.59 18.95
CA ILE A 120 -7.48 -1.94 19.50
C ILE A 120 -8.58 -1.84 20.54
N ARG A 121 -9.56 -2.75 20.47
CA ARG A 121 -10.71 -2.82 21.38
C ARG A 121 -10.62 -4.05 22.26
#